data_AF-A0A3T0N622-F1
#
_entry.id   AF-A0A3T0N622-F1
#
_cell.length_a   1.000
_cell.length_b   1.000
_cell.length_c   1.000
_cell.angle_alpha   90.00
_cell.angle_beta   90.00
_cell.angle_gamma   90.00
#
_symmetry.space_group_name_H-M   'P 1'
#
loop_
_entity.id
_entity.type
_entity.pdbx_description
1 polymer ?
#
loop_
_entity_poly.entity_id
_entity_poly.type
_entity_poly.pdbx_seq_one_letter_code
_entity_poly.pdbx_strand_id
1 'polypeptide(L)'
;MSTPYFFGYGSLVNLATHDYHDPQPARLSGWRRAWVHTGLREVAFLTAVPCGDSTIDGLIAAVPGADWDALDQREFAYDRLPASAEVQHQMDASPEISVYAVPQSAQMPGSDLHPILLSYLDVVVQGYKQVFGAAGVAEFFASTDGWDAPILNDRATPIYPRHQPLEAAQTELVDHHLDAVGAKVVMG
;
A
#
# COMPACT_ATOMS: atom_id res chain seq x y z
N MET A 1 4.00 -12.03 26.37
CA MET A 1 4.50 -11.34 25.17
C MET A 1 3.42 -10.36 24.74
N SER A 2 3.81 -9.16 24.29
CA SER A 2 2.85 -8.20 23.74
C SER A 2 2.33 -8.69 22.40
N THR A 3 1.09 -8.38 22.04
CA THR A 3 0.57 -8.68 20.70
C THR A 3 1.35 -7.86 19.67
N PRO A 4 1.96 -8.49 18.65
CA PRO A 4 2.69 -7.74 17.63
C PRO A 4 1.72 -7.12 16.61
N TYR A 5 2.24 -6.18 15.84
CA TYR A 5 1.50 -5.40 14.86
C TYR A 5 2.22 -5.44 13.52
N PHE A 6 1.51 -5.23 12.42
CA PHE A 6 2.12 -4.87 11.14
C PHE A 6 1.85 -3.40 10.84
N PHE A 7 2.67 -2.80 9.98
CA PHE A 7 2.43 -1.50 9.36
C PHE A 7 2.09 -1.70 7.87
N GLY A 8 0.86 -1.33 7.49
CA GLY A 8 0.37 -1.34 6.13
C GLY A 8 0.44 0.05 5.49
N TYR A 9 0.91 0.13 4.25
CA TYR A 9 1.03 1.39 3.48
C TYR A 9 0.41 1.31 2.07
N GLY A 10 -0.30 0.23 1.80
CA GLY A 10 -1.00 -0.04 0.55
C GLY A 10 -2.41 -0.52 0.83
N SER A 11 -2.81 -1.64 0.21
CA SER A 11 -4.18 -2.17 0.37
C SER A 11 -4.57 -2.48 1.83
N LEU A 12 -3.59 -2.77 2.69
CA LEU A 12 -3.78 -3.00 4.13
C LEU A 12 -4.22 -1.74 4.91
N VAL A 13 -4.17 -0.55 4.31
CA VAL A 13 -4.79 0.65 4.92
C VAL A 13 -6.33 0.59 4.79
N ASN A 14 -6.85 -0.16 3.81
CA ASN A 14 -8.27 -0.36 3.64
C ASN A 14 -8.75 -1.55 4.46
N LEU A 15 -9.48 -1.26 5.54
CA LEU A 15 -10.01 -2.23 6.49
C LEU A 15 -11.03 -3.20 5.85
N ALA A 16 -11.61 -2.87 4.70
CA ALA A 16 -12.47 -3.80 3.97
C ALA A 16 -11.70 -4.95 3.31
N THR A 17 -10.35 -4.96 3.38
CA THR A 17 -9.50 -5.97 2.75
C THR A 17 -8.97 -7.02 3.72
N HIS A 18 -9.28 -6.93 5.01
CA HIS A 18 -8.79 -7.85 6.04
C HIS A 18 -9.60 -7.75 7.34
N ASP A 19 -9.45 -8.73 8.23
CA ASP A 19 -10.15 -8.77 9.52
C ASP A 19 -9.23 -8.48 10.74
N TYR A 20 -8.00 -7.99 10.51
CA TYR A 20 -7.09 -7.60 11.61
C TYR A 20 -7.70 -6.53 12.52
N HIS A 21 -7.39 -6.64 13.82
CA HIS A 21 -8.02 -5.85 14.88
C HIS A 21 -7.13 -4.68 15.32
N ASP A 22 -7.72 -3.78 16.11
CA ASP A 22 -7.07 -2.57 16.64
C ASP A 22 -6.34 -1.73 15.58
N PRO A 23 -7.02 -1.34 14.48
CA PRO A 23 -6.41 -0.52 13.45
C PRO A 23 -6.18 0.92 13.95
N GLN A 24 -4.94 1.41 13.86
CA GLN A 24 -4.57 2.76 14.27
C GLN A 24 -3.79 3.46 13.14
N PRO A 25 -4.11 4.73 12.82
CA PRO A 25 -3.28 5.53 11.93
C PRO A 25 -1.85 5.64 12.47
N ALA A 26 -0.88 5.50 11.59
CA ALA A 26 0.54 5.53 11.94
C ALA A 26 1.36 6.14 10.80
N ARG A 27 2.63 6.44 11.10
CA ARG A 27 3.60 6.95 10.14
C ARG A 27 4.88 6.14 10.19
N LEU A 28 5.47 5.85 9.04
CA LEU A 28 6.75 5.16 8.94
C LEU A 28 7.82 6.15 8.42
N SER A 29 8.84 6.41 9.24
CA SER A 29 9.93 7.36 8.94
C SER A 29 11.14 6.66 8.32
N GLY A 30 11.83 7.33 7.40
CA GLY A 30 12.99 6.77 6.70
C GLY A 30 12.61 5.90 5.50
N TRP A 31 11.36 5.98 5.04
CA TRP A 31 10.82 5.19 3.94
C TRP A 31 9.99 6.06 3.00
N ARG A 32 9.94 5.65 1.73
CA ARG A 32 9.09 6.23 0.69
C ARG A 32 8.38 5.13 -0.08
N ARG A 33 7.20 5.40 -0.64
CA ARG A 33 6.48 4.44 -1.47
C ARG A 33 7.01 4.47 -2.90
N ALA A 34 7.04 3.32 -3.56
CA ALA A 34 7.34 3.23 -4.98
C ALA A 34 6.55 2.10 -5.63
N TRP A 35 6.16 2.30 -6.89
CA TRP A 35 5.75 1.21 -7.77
C TRP A 35 6.99 0.53 -8.35
N VAL A 36 7.08 -0.78 -8.16
CA VAL A 36 8.21 -1.60 -8.64
C VAL A 36 7.70 -2.82 -9.39
N HIS A 37 8.56 -3.39 -10.23
CA HIS A 37 8.28 -4.66 -10.90
C HIS A 37 9.17 -5.76 -10.35
N THR A 38 8.69 -6.99 -10.42
CA THR A 38 9.44 -8.18 -10.03
C THR A 38 9.23 -9.27 -11.09
N GLY A 39 10.08 -10.29 -11.11
CA GLY A 39 9.87 -11.45 -11.98
C GLY A 39 8.72 -12.37 -11.54
N LEU A 40 8.01 -12.05 -10.45
CA LEU A 40 7.00 -12.94 -9.86
C LEU A 40 5.62 -12.79 -10.52
N ARG A 41 5.28 -11.60 -11.04
CA ARG A 41 3.98 -11.32 -11.67
C ARG A 41 4.11 -10.24 -12.72
N GLU A 42 3.26 -10.31 -13.73
CA GLU A 42 3.13 -9.31 -14.82
C GLU A 42 2.36 -8.04 -14.39
N VAL A 43 2.51 -7.61 -13.14
CA VAL A 43 1.89 -6.38 -12.59
C VAL A 43 2.87 -5.65 -11.69
N ALA A 44 2.67 -4.34 -11.52
CA ALA A 44 3.41 -3.54 -10.55
C ALA A 44 3.00 -3.87 -9.10
N PHE A 45 3.97 -3.79 -8.19
CA PHE A 45 3.76 -3.89 -6.75
C PHE A 45 4.01 -2.52 -6.12
N LEU A 46 3.15 -2.13 -5.17
CA LEU A 46 3.43 -0.99 -4.31
C LEU A 46 4.34 -1.45 -3.18
N THR A 47 5.50 -0.83 -3.03
CA THR A 47 6.45 -1.17 -1.98
C THR A 47 6.95 0.05 -1.22
N ALA A 48 7.49 -0.17 -0.02
CA ALA A 48 8.24 0.82 0.72
C ALA A 48 9.75 0.61 0.47
N VAL A 49 10.44 1.67 0.06
CA VAL A 49 11.89 1.68 -0.15
C VAL A 49 12.57 2.61 0.86
N PRO A 50 13.81 2.30 1.32
CA PRO A 50 14.53 3.17 2.22
C PRO A 50 14.76 4.56 1.62
N CYS A 51 14.40 5.60 2.38
CA CYS A 51 14.58 7.00 2.02
C CYS A 51 14.64 7.83 3.31
N GLY A 52 15.84 8.12 3.80
CA GLY A 52 16.09 8.65 5.15
C GLY A 52 15.34 9.93 5.50
N ASP A 53 15.09 10.80 4.53
CA ASP A 53 14.43 12.10 4.72
C ASP A 53 12.92 12.06 4.43
N SER A 54 12.35 10.86 4.21
CA SER A 54 10.93 10.68 3.88
C SER A 54 10.13 10.07 5.04
N THR A 55 8.82 10.29 4.98
CA THR A 55 7.86 9.65 5.87
C THR A 55 6.62 9.29 5.05
N ILE A 56 6.04 8.13 5.33
CA ILE A 56 4.80 7.70 4.70
C ILE A 56 3.71 7.45 5.75
N ASP A 57 2.50 7.93 5.49
CA ASP A 57 1.31 7.57 6.26
C ASP A 57 0.89 6.13 5.97
N GLY A 58 0.37 5.45 6.98
CA GLY A 58 -0.13 4.07 6.88
C GLY A 58 -0.92 3.68 8.12
N LEU A 59 -1.20 2.40 8.27
CA LEU A 59 -2.04 1.88 9.35
C LEU A 59 -1.33 0.74 10.05
N ILE A 60 -1.30 0.76 11.38
CA ILE A 60 -0.93 -0.41 12.16
C ILE A 60 -2.17 -1.20 12.55
N ALA A 61 -2.08 -2.53 12.56
CA ALA A 61 -3.12 -3.39 13.13
C ALA A 61 -2.49 -4.61 13.82
N ALA A 62 -3.18 -5.08 14.85
CA ALA A 62 -2.73 -6.18 15.69
C ALA A 62 -2.76 -7.51 14.93
N VAL A 63 -1.79 -8.37 15.23
CA VAL A 63 -1.72 -9.78 14.78
C VAL A 63 -1.87 -10.67 16.02
N PRO A 64 -3.11 -11.01 16.42
CA PRO A 64 -3.36 -11.80 17.62
C PRO A 64 -2.63 -13.14 17.59
N GLY A 65 -2.06 -13.53 18.73
CA GLY A 65 -1.33 -14.78 18.84
C GLY A 65 -0.04 -14.85 18.00
N ALA A 66 0.38 -13.75 17.37
CA ALA A 66 1.46 -13.73 16.39
C ALA A 66 1.22 -14.72 15.23
N ASP A 67 -0.05 -14.89 14.82
CA ASP A 67 -0.42 -15.71 13.66
C ASP A 67 -0.09 -14.99 12.36
N TRP A 68 1.19 -15.09 11.99
CA TRP A 68 1.73 -14.43 10.80
C TRP A 68 1.49 -15.21 9.52
N ASP A 69 1.16 -16.49 9.59
CA ASP A 69 1.11 -17.40 8.43
C ASP A 69 0.16 -16.87 7.34
N ALA A 70 -1.02 -16.40 7.76
CA ALA A 70 -2.00 -15.83 6.84
C ALA A 70 -1.52 -14.52 6.19
N LEU A 71 -0.79 -13.67 6.93
CA LEU A 71 -0.28 -12.40 6.41
C LEU A 71 0.91 -12.63 5.48
N ASP A 72 1.83 -13.52 5.87
CA ASP A 72 2.98 -13.92 5.07
C ASP A 72 2.54 -14.57 3.77
N GLN A 73 1.49 -15.39 3.78
CA GLN A 73 0.91 -15.95 2.55
C GLN A 73 0.29 -14.86 1.65
N ARG A 74 -0.38 -13.88 2.25
CA ARG A 74 -0.94 -12.74 1.50
C ARG A 74 0.17 -11.89 0.87
N GLU A 75 1.24 -11.64 1.61
CA GLU A 75 2.36 -10.78 1.25
C GLU A 75 3.58 -11.60 0.77
N PHE A 76 3.38 -12.79 0.17
CA PHE A 76 4.44 -13.76 -0.18
C PHE A 76 5.55 -13.21 -1.10
N ALA A 77 5.32 -12.08 -1.76
CA ALA A 77 6.28 -11.40 -2.63
C ALA A 77 7.15 -10.37 -1.88
N TYR A 78 6.96 -10.22 -0.57
CA TYR A 78 7.60 -9.22 0.28
C TYR A 78 8.38 -9.90 1.41
N ASP A 79 9.48 -9.29 1.82
CA ASP A 79 10.16 -9.61 3.07
C ASP A 79 9.46 -8.91 4.23
N ARG A 80 9.27 -9.63 5.34
CA ARG A 80 8.81 -9.07 6.60
C ARG A 80 10.00 -8.53 7.39
N LEU A 81 10.03 -7.21 7.57
CA LEU A 81 11.13 -6.47 8.21
C LEU A 81 10.68 -5.86 9.53
N PRO A 82 11.55 -5.82 10.57
CA PRO A 82 11.24 -5.08 11.79
C PRO A 82 11.19 -3.56 11.51
N ALA A 83 10.22 -2.87 12.11
CA ALA A 83 10.01 -1.42 11.93
C ALA A 83 9.58 -0.69 13.21
N SER A 84 9.70 -1.33 14.38
CA SER A 84 9.21 -0.77 15.66
C SER A 84 9.82 0.58 16.02
N ALA A 85 11.07 0.86 15.59
CA ALA A 85 11.75 2.12 15.91
C ALA A 85 11.38 3.26 14.96
N GLU A 86 10.93 2.92 13.75
CA GLU A 86 10.64 3.83 12.65
C GLU A 86 9.15 4.21 12.58
N VAL A 87 8.28 3.39 13.17
CA VAL A 87 6.82 3.60 13.18
C VAL A 87 6.40 4.48 14.35
N GLN A 88 5.72 5.58 14.02
CA GLN A 88 5.12 6.51 14.96
C GLN A 88 3.60 6.27 15.03
N HIS A 89 3.07 6.10 16.23
CA HIS A 89 1.65 5.87 16.50
C HIS A 89 1.23 6.48 17.84
N GLN A 90 -0.07 6.54 18.11
CA GLN A 90 -0.63 7.13 19.33
C GLN A 90 -0.91 6.13 20.47
N MET A 91 -0.64 4.83 20.26
CA MET A 91 -0.82 3.84 21.33
C MET A 91 0.13 4.09 22.50
N ASP A 92 -0.37 3.90 23.73
CA ASP A 92 0.46 3.94 24.95
C ASP A 92 1.47 2.78 25.01
N ALA A 93 1.15 1.66 24.36
CA ALA A 93 2.02 0.50 24.27
C ALA A 93 3.08 0.68 23.18
N SER A 94 4.24 0.03 23.34
CA SER A 94 5.28 -0.07 22.31
C SER A 94 5.33 -1.51 21.76
N PRO A 95 4.40 -1.91 20.88
CA PRO A 95 4.39 -3.25 20.32
C PRO A 95 5.59 -3.48 19.39
N GLU A 96 5.90 -4.75 19.14
CA GLU A 96 6.74 -5.10 17.99
C GLU A 96 5.95 -4.85 16.70
N ILE A 97 6.54 -4.11 15.77
CA ILE A 97 5.90 -3.74 14.51
C ILE A 97 6.75 -4.26 13.35
N SER A 98 6.10 -4.91 12.40
CA SER A 98 6.73 -5.36 11.15
C SER A 98 6.16 -4.63 9.94
N VAL A 99 6.99 -4.40 8.93
CA VAL A 99 6.59 -3.87 7.61
C VAL A 99 6.95 -4.88 6.53
N TYR A 100 6.11 -5.02 5.52
CA TYR A 100 6.42 -5.85 4.35
C TYR A 100 7.03 -4.98 3.25
N ALA A 101 8.18 -5.34 2.68
CA ALA A 101 8.79 -4.62 1.56
C ALA A 101 9.28 -5.62 0.49
N VAL A 102 9.15 -5.27 -0.78
CA VAL A 102 9.65 -6.12 -1.87
C VAL A 102 11.18 -6.18 -1.72
N PRO A 103 11.80 -7.37 -1.74
CA PRO A 103 13.25 -7.49 -1.58
C PRO A 103 13.99 -6.63 -2.61
N GLN A 104 14.95 -5.81 -2.19
CA GLN A 104 15.67 -4.90 -3.09
C GLN A 104 16.31 -5.64 -4.29
N SER A 105 16.78 -6.87 -4.08
CA SER A 105 17.34 -7.73 -5.13
C SER A 105 16.32 -8.19 -6.18
N ALA A 106 15.03 -8.15 -5.86
CA ALA A 106 13.93 -8.53 -6.76
C ALA A 106 13.29 -7.31 -7.45
N GLN A 107 13.61 -6.09 -7.04
CA GLN A 107 13.06 -4.86 -7.60
C GLN A 107 13.72 -4.54 -8.95
N MET A 108 12.88 -4.37 -9.97
CA MET A 108 13.28 -3.86 -11.28
C MET A 108 12.59 -2.51 -11.54
N PRO A 109 13.28 -1.54 -12.18
CA PRO A 109 12.70 -0.24 -12.55
C PRO A 109 11.49 -0.38 -13.48
N GLY A 110 10.69 0.70 -13.55
CA GLY A 110 9.50 0.87 -14.39
C GLY A 110 9.58 0.20 -15.76
N SER A 111 8.55 -0.56 -16.12
CA SER A 111 8.45 -1.31 -17.37
C SER A 111 7.02 -1.21 -17.90
N ASP A 112 6.88 -0.88 -19.19
CA ASP A 112 5.58 -0.88 -19.88
C ASP A 112 4.85 -2.24 -19.82
N LEU A 113 5.58 -3.33 -19.58
CA LEU A 113 5.04 -4.71 -19.51
C LEU A 113 4.31 -5.05 -18.20
N HIS A 114 4.41 -4.22 -17.16
CA HIS A 114 3.97 -4.58 -15.82
C HIS A 114 3.08 -3.48 -15.23
N PRO A 115 1.84 -3.31 -15.70
CA PRO A 115 1.01 -2.18 -15.29
C PRO A 115 0.61 -2.22 -13.82
N ILE A 116 0.30 -1.06 -13.26
CA ILE A 116 -0.41 -0.93 -11.99
C ILE A 116 -1.89 -1.23 -12.26
N LEU A 117 -2.48 -2.16 -11.52
CA LEU A 117 -3.91 -2.45 -11.63
C LEU A 117 -4.73 -1.30 -11.04
N LEU A 118 -5.65 -0.73 -11.82
CA LEU A 118 -6.52 0.35 -11.34
C LEU A 118 -7.41 -0.13 -10.20
N SER A 119 -7.91 -1.36 -10.26
CA SER A 119 -8.68 -1.99 -9.16
C SER A 119 -7.88 -2.16 -7.87
N TYR A 120 -6.54 -2.26 -7.93
CA TYR A 120 -5.68 -2.23 -6.74
C TYR A 120 -5.55 -0.80 -6.22
N LEU A 121 -5.25 0.16 -7.09
CA LEU A 121 -5.11 1.56 -6.71
C LEU A 121 -6.39 2.12 -6.09
N ASP A 122 -7.54 1.77 -6.66
CA ASP A 122 -8.88 2.12 -6.14
C ASP A 122 -9.04 1.69 -4.68
N VAL A 123 -8.63 0.47 -4.33
CA VAL A 123 -8.66 -0.04 -2.95
C VAL A 123 -7.76 0.76 -2.02
N VAL A 124 -6.55 1.09 -2.48
CA VAL A 124 -5.60 1.88 -1.70
C VAL A 124 -6.17 3.26 -1.44
N VAL A 125 -6.59 3.98 -2.48
CA VAL A 125 -7.13 5.34 -2.37
C VAL A 125 -8.39 5.37 -1.51
N GLN A 126 -9.28 4.38 -1.63
CA GLN A 126 -10.45 4.26 -0.76
C GLN A 126 -10.05 4.14 0.72
N GLY A 127 -9.06 3.31 1.05
CA GLY A 127 -8.54 3.19 2.42
C GLY A 127 -7.93 4.50 2.93
N TYR A 128 -7.06 5.13 2.14
CA TYR A 128 -6.45 6.41 2.50
C TYR A 128 -7.52 7.51 2.69
N LYS A 129 -8.55 7.55 1.84
CA LYS A 129 -9.66 8.49 1.97
C LYS A 129 -10.43 8.28 3.28
N GLN A 130 -10.68 7.04 3.67
CA GLN A 130 -11.41 6.72 4.90
C GLN A 130 -10.60 7.07 6.15
N VAL A 131 -9.30 6.75 6.16
CA VAL A 131 -8.44 6.91 7.35
C VAL A 131 -7.90 8.34 7.48
N PHE A 132 -7.52 8.97 6.38
CA PHE A 132 -6.78 10.24 6.35
C PHE A 132 -7.47 11.36 5.58
N GLY A 133 -8.67 11.12 5.04
CA GLY A 133 -9.40 12.11 4.25
C GLY A 133 -8.76 12.41 2.89
N ALA A 134 -9.21 13.50 2.25
CA ALA A 134 -8.70 13.88 0.92
C ALA A 134 -7.21 14.28 0.94
N ALA A 135 -6.77 14.90 2.04
CA ALA A 135 -5.37 15.30 2.21
C ALA A 135 -4.45 14.08 2.23
N GLY A 136 -4.82 13.00 2.92
CA GLY A 136 -4.02 11.78 2.93
C GLY A 136 -3.96 11.08 1.57
N VAL A 137 -5.00 11.20 0.74
CA VAL A 137 -4.93 10.72 -0.66
C VAL A 137 -3.93 11.55 -1.45
N ALA A 138 -4.00 12.88 -1.36
CA ALA A 138 -3.03 13.75 -2.04
C ALA A 138 -1.58 13.45 -1.60
N GLU A 139 -1.34 13.28 -0.30
CA GLU A 139 -0.04 12.90 0.23
C GLU A 139 0.40 11.50 -0.24
N PHE A 140 -0.52 10.53 -0.33
CA PHE A 140 -0.23 9.22 -0.89
C PHE A 140 0.35 9.32 -2.32
N PHE A 141 -0.30 10.09 -3.20
CA PHE A 141 0.21 10.28 -4.57
C PHE A 141 1.54 11.03 -4.59
N ALA A 142 1.68 12.12 -3.82
CA ALA A 142 2.89 12.97 -3.79
C ALA A 142 4.14 12.28 -3.22
N SER A 143 3.94 11.34 -2.30
CA SER A 143 5.02 10.57 -1.64
C SER A 143 5.24 9.17 -2.23
N THR A 144 4.60 8.88 -3.37
CA THR A 144 4.77 7.62 -4.09
C THR A 144 5.50 7.88 -5.40
N ASP A 145 6.57 7.14 -5.64
CA ASP A 145 7.34 7.20 -6.89
C ASP A 145 6.89 6.09 -7.86
N GLY A 146 7.34 6.16 -9.12
CA GLY A 146 7.08 5.11 -10.12
C GLY A 146 5.73 5.26 -10.86
N TRP A 147 5.16 6.47 -10.89
CA TRP A 147 3.92 6.76 -11.64
C TRP A 147 4.09 6.75 -13.18
N ASP A 148 5.32 6.57 -13.67
CA ASP A 148 5.63 6.33 -15.08
C ASP A 148 5.18 4.94 -15.56
N ALA A 149 4.96 3.98 -14.65
CA ALA A 149 4.35 2.70 -14.98
C ALA A 149 2.91 2.90 -15.49
N PRO A 150 2.49 2.21 -16.57
CA PRO A 150 1.14 2.34 -17.08
C PRO A 150 0.11 1.82 -16.07
N ILE A 151 -1.05 2.46 -16.04
CA ILE A 151 -2.20 2.02 -15.23
C ILE A 151 -3.12 1.18 -16.12
N LEU A 152 -3.32 -0.09 -15.80
CA LEU A 152 -4.30 -0.93 -16.47
C LEU A 152 -5.68 -0.65 -15.89
N ASN A 153 -6.57 -0.07 -16.70
CA ASN A 153 -7.96 0.10 -16.33
C ASN A 153 -8.71 -1.25 -16.42
N ASP A 154 -8.68 -1.98 -15.32
CA ASP A 154 -9.36 -3.27 -15.15
C ASP A 154 -10.68 -3.14 -14.38
N ARG A 155 -11.23 -1.93 -14.20
CA ARG A 155 -12.45 -1.70 -13.40
C ARG A 155 -13.67 -2.50 -13.87
N ALA A 156 -13.78 -2.75 -15.18
CA ALA A 156 -14.89 -3.54 -15.75
C ALA A 156 -14.78 -5.04 -15.41
N THR A 157 -13.58 -5.55 -15.17
CA THR A 157 -13.33 -6.94 -14.77
C THR A 157 -12.11 -6.98 -13.85
N PRO A 158 -12.29 -6.61 -12.56
CA PRO A 158 -11.18 -6.38 -11.64
C PRO A 158 -10.28 -7.61 -11.50
N ILE A 159 -8.98 -7.42 -11.72
CA ILE A 159 -7.95 -8.47 -11.56
C ILE A 159 -7.51 -8.56 -10.11
N TYR A 160 -7.49 -7.44 -9.37
CA TYR A 160 -7.11 -7.46 -7.96
C TYR A 160 -8.15 -8.24 -7.12
N PRO A 161 -7.76 -9.33 -6.45
CA PRO A 161 -8.72 -10.25 -5.81
C PRO A 161 -9.47 -9.64 -4.62
N ARG A 162 -8.97 -8.53 -4.07
CA ARG A 162 -9.60 -7.82 -2.94
C ARG A 162 -10.16 -6.46 -3.35
N HIS A 163 -10.45 -6.27 -4.65
CA HIS A 163 -11.11 -5.06 -5.14
C HIS A 163 -12.37 -4.75 -4.33
N GLN A 164 -12.68 -3.46 -4.20
CA GLN A 164 -13.88 -2.99 -3.51
C GLN A 164 -14.77 -2.25 -4.50
N PRO A 165 -16.10 -2.26 -4.31
CA PRO A 165 -16.97 -1.34 -5.03
C PRO A 165 -16.63 0.10 -4.65
N LEU A 166 -16.63 1.00 -5.63
CA LEU A 166 -16.40 2.42 -5.44
C LEU A 166 -17.68 3.21 -5.69
N GLU A 167 -17.90 4.23 -4.86
CA GLU A 167 -18.87 5.28 -5.16
C GLU A 167 -18.32 6.21 -6.27
N ALA A 168 -19.21 6.89 -7.01
CA ALA A 168 -18.80 7.80 -8.08
C ALA A 168 -17.76 8.83 -7.64
N ALA A 169 -17.93 9.42 -6.45
CA ALA A 169 -16.98 10.39 -5.89
C ALA A 169 -15.61 9.78 -5.56
N GLN A 170 -15.54 8.48 -5.23
CA GLN A 170 -14.28 7.78 -4.99
C GLN A 170 -13.56 7.51 -6.32
N THR A 171 -14.30 7.10 -7.35
CA THR A 171 -13.79 6.93 -8.71
C THR A 171 -13.21 8.24 -9.25
N GLU A 172 -13.98 9.33 -9.14
CA GLU A 172 -13.54 10.68 -9.55
C GLU A 172 -12.30 11.15 -8.80
N LEU A 173 -12.18 10.81 -7.52
CA LEU A 173 -11.00 11.16 -6.72
C LEU A 173 -9.74 10.44 -7.20
N VAL A 174 -9.85 9.15 -7.53
CA VAL A 174 -8.73 8.38 -8.11
C VAL A 174 -8.33 8.97 -9.46
N ASP A 175 -9.30 9.18 -10.34
CA ASP A 175 -9.06 9.66 -11.70
C ASP A 175 -8.42 11.06 -11.69
N HIS A 176 -8.90 11.95 -10.81
CA HIS A 176 -8.32 13.27 -10.61
C HIS A 176 -6.82 13.20 -10.23
N HIS A 177 -6.46 12.31 -9.30
CA HIS A 177 -5.07 12.21 -8.86
C HIS A 177 -4.17 11.51 -9.88
N LEU A 178 -4.71 10.54 -10.64
CA LEU A 178 -4.01 9.94 -11.77
C LEU A 178 -3.66 10.97 -12.84
N ASP A 179 -4.61 11.83 -13.20
CA ASP A 179 -4.38 12.93 -14.13
C ASP A 179 -3.34 13.92 -13.59
N ALA A 180 -3.39 14.23 -12.28
CA ALA A 180 -2.48 15.17 -11.64
C ALA A 180 -1.00 14.70 -11.63
N VAL A 181 -0.77 13.40 -11.50
CA VAL A 181 0.59 12.81 -11.60
C VAL A 181 0.99 12.49 -13.04
N GLY A 182 0.12 12.73 -14.01
CA GLY A 182 0.37 12.45 -15.43
C GLY A 182 0.44 10.96 -15.75
N ALA A 183 -0.25 10.11 -14.98
CA ALA A 183 -0.25 8.67 -15.18
C ALA A 183 -0.88 8.28 -16.52
N LYS A 184 -0.27 7.31 -17.20
CA LYS A 184 -0.77 6.79 -18.48
C LYS A 184 -1.77 5.65 -18.22
N VAL A 185 -3.06 5.93 -18.37
CA VAL A 185 -4.10 4.90 -18.27
C VAL A 185 -4.27 4.17 -19.61
N VAL A 186 -4.20 2.85 -19.59
CA VAL A 186 -4.44 1.95 -20.74
C VAL A 186 -5.67 1.08 -20.48
N MET A 187 -6.40 0.75 -21.54
CA MET A 187 -7.56 -0.13 -21.44
C MET A 187 -7.14 -1.60 -21.38
N GLY A 188 -7.78 -2.37 -20.48
CA GLY A 188 -7.66 -3.83 -20.42
C GLY A 188 -8.63 -4.57 -21.34
#